data_AF-A0A2M7K3H6-F1
#
_entry.id   AF-A0A2M7K3H6-F1
#
_cell.length_a   1.000
_cell.length_b   1.000
_cell.length_c   1.000
_cell.angle_alpha   90.00
_cell.angle_beta   90.00
_cell.angle_gamma   90.00
#
_symmetry.space_group_name_H-M   'P 1'
#
loop_
_entity.id
_entity.type
_entity.pdbx_description
1 polymer ?
#
loop_
_entity_poly.entity_id
_entity_poly.type
_entity_poly.pdbx_seq_one_letter_code
_entity_poly.pdbx_strand_id
1 'polypeptide(L)'
;MKIILLSVVLTLEALNVLSQGSQPVVLISGKVVNDRNMEPLEARVIWELLPDGTEAGIARTDPSNGEYKIILPFGKKYGYLAVAEGYYSVTKYLDVTDLTEYKEIEEQNLFMAPVMESQVVRLNNIFFKKKTAELLKESYPELNRFVEFLKTNKKITIEIGAHTDNKGDKAENVTLSQNQANAVTNYCISKGIKADRLKVKGYGQTQPIAFNEDEEGREMNRRIEFKVLTIKK
;
A
#
# COMPACT_ATOMS: atom_id res chain seq x y z
N MET A 1 -41.39 57.68 0.49
CA MET A 1 -40.56 57.15 1.60
C MET A 1 -41.27 55.95 2.19
N LYS A 2 -40.86 54.71 1.84
CA LYS A 2 -41.34 53.49 2.49
C LYS A 2 -40.17 52.50 2.57
N ILE A 3 -39.92 52.08 3.79
CA ILE A 3 -38.71 51.42 4.26
C ILE A 3 -38.75 49.93 3.96
N ILE A 4 -37.59 49.46 3.54
CA ILE A 4 -37.07 48.10 3.38
C ILE A 4 -37.67 47.10 4.38
N LEU A 5 -38.25 46.02 3.87
CA LEU A 5 -38.25 44.70 4.53
C LEU A 5 -37.80 43.67 3.49
N LEU A 6 -36.48 43.54 3.37
CA LEU A 6 -35.85 42.40 2.70
C LEU A 6 -34.83 41.84 3.69
N SER A 7 -35.34 41.27 4.78
CA SER A 7 -34.51 40.70 5.83
C SER A 7 -35.13 39.36 6.23
N VAL A 8 -34.27 38.35 6.34
CA VAL A 8 -34.54 37.01 6.90
C VAL A 8 -35.09 35.95 5.92
N VAL A 9 -34.49 35.82 4.74
CA VAL A 9 -34.39 34.49 4.05
C VAL A 9 -32.94 34.26 3.59
N LEU A 10 -31.98 34.72 4.38
CA LEU A 10 -30.54 34.62 4.07
C LEU A 10 -29.72 34.19 5.28
N THR A 11 -30.34 33.47 6.22
CA THR A 11 -29.73 33.15 7.52
C THR A 11 -29.75 31.67 7.92
N LEU A 12 -30.20 30.75 7.06
CA LEU A 12 -30.06 29.30 7.34
C LEU A 12 -29.00 28.63 6.46
N GLU A 13 -28.93 28.97 5.17
CA GLU A 13 -27.89 28.41 4.29
C GLU A 13 -26.50 28.95 4.63
N ALA A 14 -26.37 30.23 4.99
CA ALA A 14 -25.09 30.82 5.39
C ALA A 14 -24.59 30.32 6.76
N LEU A 15 -25.50 29.89 7.67
CA LEU A 15 -25.11 29.39 8.99
C LEU A 15 -24.58 27.95 8.94
N ASN A 16 -25.05 27.14 7.98
CA ASN A 16 -24.48 25.82 7.69
C ASN A 16 -23.09 25.90 7.01
N VAL A 17 -22.77 27.02 6.35
CA VAL A 17 -21.43 27.25 5.78
C VAL A 17 -20.43 27.68 6.86
N LEU A 18 -20.89 28.31 7.95
CA LEU A 18 -20.04 28.80 9.05
C LEU A 18 -19.90 27.83 10.23
N SER A 19 -20.54 26.65 10.15
CA SER A 19 -20.48 25.58 11.14
C SER A 19 -19.76 24.32 10.60
N GLN A 20 -18.82 24.47 9.66
CA GLN A 20 -17.77 23.45 9.52
C GLN A 20 -16.76 23.71 10.63
N GLY A 21 -17.05 23.22 11.85
CA GLY A 21 -15.99 23.02 12.83
C GLY A 21 -14.88 22.26 12.12
N SER A 22 -13.65 22.78 12.17
CA SER A 22 -12.50 22.19 11.46
C SER A 22 -12.52 20.69 11.72
N GLN A 23 -12.76 19.88 10.68
CA GLN A 23 -12.66 18.44 10.87
C GLN A 23 -11.24 18.20 11.35
N PRO A 24 -11.08 17.55 12.52
CA PRO A 24 -9.74 17.37 13.05
C PRO A 24 -8.94 16.55 12.00
N VAL A 25 -7.61 16.67 12.03
CA VAL A 25 -6.75 15.98 11.07
C VAL A 25 -5.63 15.24 11.78
N VAL A 26 -5.10 14.21 11.12
CA VAL A 26 -3.80 13.65 11.45
C VAL A 26 -2.74 14.26 10.56
N LEU A 27 -1.70 14.84 11.15
CA LEU A 27 -0.47 15.18 10.45
C LEU A 27 0.49 13.99 10.51
N ILE A 28 0.87 13.46 9.36
CA ILE A 28 1.88 12.41 9.23
C ILE A 28 3.16 13.03 8.67
N SER A 29 4.29 12.74 9.30
CA SER A 29 5.60 13.18 8.83
C SER A 29 6.64 12.06 8.90
N GLY A 30 7.63 12.13 8.00
CA GLY A 30 8.72 11.17 7.93
C GLY A 30 9.64 11.45 6.75
N LYS A 31 10.51 10.49 6.42
CA LYS A 31 11.41 10.56 5.27
C LYS A 31 11.12 9.43 4.28
N VAL A 32 11.27 9.71 3.00
CA VAL A 32 11.37 8.69 1.96
C VAL A 32 12.85 8.41 1.73
N VAL A 33 13.24 7.15 1.92
CA VAL A 33 14.64 6.73 1.84
C VAL A 33 14.79 5.47 1.02
N ASN A 34 15.94 5.32 0.37
CA ASN A 34 16.33 4.07 -0.25
C ASN A 34 16.62 3.03 0.83
N ASP A 35 15.91 1.90 0.79
CA ASP A 35 15.98 0.83 1.80
C ASP A 35 17.40 0.21 1.94
N ARG A 36 18.26 0.35 0.92
CA ARG A 36 19.59 -0.26 0.94
C ARG A 36 20.68 0.59 1.57
N ASN A 37 20.66 1.89 1.33
CA ASN A 37 21.74 2.79 1.73
C ASN A 37 21.25 3.95 2.58
N MET A 38 19.94 4.00 2.89
CA MET A 38 19.29 5.03 3.69
C MET A 38 19.41 6.45 3.11
N GLU A 39 19.83 6.59 1.84
CA GLU A 39 19.89 7.88 1.17
C GLU A 39 18.48 8.44 0.97
N PRO A 40 18.28 9.76 1.16
CA PRO A 40 17.00 10.40 0.92
C PRO A 40 16.63 10.32 -0.57
N LEU A 41 15.33 10.22 -0.85
CA LEU A 41 14.82 10.17 -2.20
C LEU A 41 13.85 11.31 -2.49
N GLU A 42 14.02 11.93 -3.65
CA GLU A 42 12.96 12.72 -4.27
C GLU A 42 11.86 11.76 -4.74
N ALA A 43 10.66 11.90 -4.18
CA ALA A 43 9.55 11.02 -4.46
C ALA A 43 8.22 11.76 -4.35
N ARG A 44 7.17 11.15 -4.90
CA ARG A 44 5.79 11.54 -4.62
C ARG A 44 5.25 10.67 -3.50
N VAL A 45 4.70 11.26 -2.46
CA VAL A 45 3.95 10.55 -1.42
C VAL A 45 2.47 10.65 -1.77
N ILE A 46 1.83 9.51 -1.99
CA ILE A 46 0.42 9.41 -2.36
C ILE A 46 -0.32 8.79 -1.18
N TRP A 47 -1.48 9.34 -0.84
CA TRP A 47 -2.41 8.69 0.09
C TRP A 47 -3.77 8.48 -0.56
N GLU A 48 -4.40 7.38 -0.19
CA GLU A 48 -5.64 6.89 -0.78
C GLU A 48 -6.65 6.51 0.30
N LEU A 49 -7.93 6.59 -0.03
CA LEU A 49 -9.01 6.05 0.79
C LEU A 49 -9.04 4.53 0.67
N LEU A 50 -9.34 3.86 1.78
CA LEU A 50 -9.54 2.42 1.81
C LEU A 50 -11.02 2.11 2.10
N PRO A 51 -11.57 1.02 1.53
CA PRO A 51 -10.87 -0.04 0.78
C PRO A 51 -10.77 0.17 -0.74
N ASP A 52 -11.30 1.26 -1.29
CA ASP A 52 -11.43 1.46 -2.74
C ASP A 52 -10.12 1.86 -3.44
N GLY A 53 -9.14 2.39 -2.70
CA GLY A 53 -7.86 2.86 -3.25
C GLY A 53 -8.00 4.17 -4.02
N THR A 54 -9.04 4.97 -3.72
CA THR A 54 -9.23 6.27 -4.36
C THR A 54 -8.18 7.25 -3.87
N GLU A 55 -7.36 7.80 -4.78
CA GLU A 55 -6.38 8.82 -4.44
C GLU A 55 -7.04 10.00 -3.72
N ALA A 56 -6.60 10.27 -2.49
CA ALA A 56 -7.09 11.36 -1.65
C ALA A 56 -6.14 12.56 -1.68
N GLY A 57 -4.88 12.36 -2.07
CA GLY A 57 -3.96 13.44 -2.36
C GLY A 57 -2.53 12.99 -2.58
N ILE A 58 -1.69 13.99 -2.83
CA ILE A 58 -0.29 13.83 -3.18
C ILE A 58 0.56 14.92 -2.55
N ALA A 59 1.76 14.54 -2.11
CA ALA A 59 2.83 15.44 -1.68
C ALA A 59 4.13 15.07 -2.39
N ARG A 60 5.09 15.99 -2.40
CA ARG A 60 6.46 15.70 -2.82
C ARG A 60 7.36 15.72 -1.60
N THR A 61 8.41 14.91 -1.64
CA THR A 61 9.47 15.01 -0.64
C THR A 61 10.34 16.22 -0.88
N ASP A 62 11.01 16.70 0.17
CA ASP A 62 12.13 17.60 0.04
C ASP A 62 13.30 16.84 -0.63
N PRO A 63 13.84 17.34 -1.75
CA PRO A 63 14.85 16.62 -2.53
C PRO A 63 16.21 16.52 -1.84
N SER A 64 16.47 17.34 -0.81
CA SER A 64 17.75 17.35 -0.09
C SER A 64 17.79 16.32 1.04
N ASN A 65 16.66 16.07 1.70
CA ASN A 65 16.62 15.26 2.92
C ASN A 65 15.51 14.19 2.92
N GLY A 66 14.70 14.11 1.86
CA GLY A 66 13.65 13.11 1.67
C GLY A 66 12.41 13.33 2.54
N GLU A 67 12.32 14.44 3.29
CA GLU A 67 11.23 14.69 4.22
C GLU A 67 9.90 14.91 3.51
N TYR A 68 8.83 14.42 4.11
CA TYR A 68 7.47 14.65 3.66
C TYR A 68 6.54 14.96 4.84
N LYS A 69 5.47 15.69 4.54
CA LYS A 69 4.34 15.90 5.44
C LYS A 69 3.03 15.75 4.68
N ILE A 70 2.09 14.97 5.21
CA ILE A 70 0.75 14.79 4.65
C ILE A 70 -0.31 14.97 5.73
N ILE A 71 -1.46 15.49 5.33
CA ILE A 71 -2.59 15.75 6.23
C ILE A 71 -3.73 14.81 5.86
N LEU A 72 -4.19 14.03 6.84
CA LEU A 72 -5.23 13.02 6.68
C LEU A 72 -6.47 13.41 7.50
N PRO A 73 -7.58 13.80 6.85
CA PRO A 73 -8.85 14.05 7.55
C PRO A 73 -9.35 12.82 8.31
N PHE A 74 -9.89 13.01 9.53
CA PHE A 74 -10.46 11.94 10.35
C PHE A 74 -11.69 11.25 9.73
N GLY A 75 -12.13 10.16 10.38
CA GLY A 75 -13.35 9.43 10.00
C GLY A 75 -13.15 8.46 8.84
N LYS A 76 -11.90 8.19 8.47
CA LYS A 76 -11.51 7.46 7.26
C LYS A 76 -10.37 6.48 7.54
N LYS A 77 -10.15 5.55 6.62
CA LYS A 77 -9.00 4.65 6.60
C LYS A 77 -8.14 5.03 5.41
N TYR A 78 -6.83 5.15 5.62
CA TYR A 78 -5.89 5.54 4.58
C TYR A 78 -4.84 4.47 4.32
N GLY A 79 -4.51 4.31 3.04
CA GLY A 79 -3.23 3.79 2.59
C GLY A 79 -2.34 4.96 2.21
N TYR A 80 -1.04 4.91 2.52
CA TYR A 80 -0.08 5.90 2.01
C TYR A 80 1.26 5.25 1.66
N LEU A 81 1.86 5.72 0.58
CA LEU A 81 3.08 5.15 0.02
C LEU A 81 3.89 6.20 -0.75
N ALA A 82 5.15 5.89 -1.00
CA ALA A 82 6.01 6.72 -1.85
C ALA A 82 6.17 6.10 -3.24
N VAL A 83 6.29 6.94 -4.26
CA VAL A 83 6.44 6.55 -5.67
C VAL A 83 7.60 7.32 -6.27
N ALA A 84 8.57 6.59 -6.80
CA ALA A 84 9.71 7.10 -7.54
C ALA A 84 10.08 6.10 -8.65
N GLU A 85 10.66 6.59 -9.75
CA GLU A 85 11.11 5.73 -10.85
C GLU A 85 12.25 4.81 -10.38
N GLY A 86 12.22 3.54 -10.79
CA GLY A 86 13.27 2.58 -10.40
C GLY A 86 13.15 2.04 -8.98
N TYR A 87 12.06 2.32 -8.26
CA TYR A 87 11.81 1.81 -6.92
C TYR A 87 10.42 1.19 -6.78
N TYR A 88 10.27 0.30 -5.80
CA TYR A 88 8.97 -0.16 -5.28
C TYR A 88 8.87 0.20 -3.80
N SER A 89 7.70 0.56 -3.31
CA SER A 89 7.48 0.86 -1.90
C SER A 89 6.34 0.05 -1.32
N VAL A 90 6.41 -0.15 -0.01
CA VAL A 90 5.37 -0.85 0.73
C VAL A 90 4.34 0.15 1.21
N THR A 91 3.07 -0.10 0.90
CA THR A 91 1.95 0.71 1.39
C THR A 91 1.83 0.60 2.92
N LYS A 92 1.78 1.76 3.60
CA LYS A 92 1.46 1.86 5.03
C LYS A 92 -0.04 2.11 5.22
N TYR A 93 -0.57 1.61 6.32
CA TYR A 93 -1.98 1.73 6.69
C TYR A 93 -2.13 2.65 7.90
N LEU A 94 -3.19 3.46 7.89
CA LEU A 94 -3.62 4.19 9.07
C LEU A 94 -5.14 4.19 9.17
N ASP A 95 -5.65 3.70 10.30
CA ASP A 95 -7.05 3.84 10.68
C ASP A 95 -7.22 5.09 11.51
N VAL A 96 -8.04 6.02 11.03
CA VAL A 96 -8.34 7.27 11.74
C VAL A 96 -9.85 7.47 11.92
N THR A 97 -10.63 6.38 11.93
CA THR A 97 -12.10 6.46 12.09
C THR A 97 -12.53 6.92 13.48
N ASP A 98 -11.81 6.47 14.51
CA ASP A 98 -12.24 6.63 15.91
C ASP A 98 -11.54 7.82 16.59
N LEU A 99 -10.74 8.57 15.85
CA LEU A 99 -9.99 9.69 16.38
C LEU A 99 -10.84 10.97 16.35
N THR A 100 -10.85 11.68 17.48
CA THR A 100 -11.73 12.83 17.73
C THR A 100 -10.97 14.15 17.89
N GLU A 101 -9.64 14.10 17.94
CA GLU A 101 -8.76 15.25 18.18
C GLU A 101 -7.56 15.24 17.23
N TYR A 102 -6.96 16.42 17.02
CA TYR A 102 -5.74 16.57 16.23
C TYR A 102 -4.65 15.61 16.74
N LYS A 103 -3.97 14.94 15.81
CA LYS A 103 -2.85 14.07 16.13
C LYS A 103 -1.70 14.29 15.18
N GLU A 104 -0.49 14.31 15.71
CA GLU A 104 0.73 14.28 14.91
C GLU A 104 1.39 12.91 15.10
N ILE A 105 1.75 12.26 13.99
CA ILE A 105 2.50 11.00 13.99
C ILE A 105 3.77 11.23 13.18
N GLU A 106 4.86 11.34 13.91
CA GLU A 106 6.19 11.58 13.35
C GLU A 106 6.91 10.25 13.06
N GLU A 107 8.09 10.38 12.46
CA GLU A 107 9.02 9.27 12.15
C GLU A 107 8.41 8.17 11.28
N GLN A 108 7.40 8.51 10.47
CA GLN A 108 6.75 7.56 9.55
C GLN A 108 7.57 7.37 8.28
N ASN A 109 8.80 6.89 8.40
CA ASN A 109 9.69 6.70 7.24
C ASN A 109 9.12 5.69 6.23
N LEU A 110 9.25 6.00 4.94
CA LEU A 110 8.85 5.18 3.81
C LEU A 110 10.09 4.64 3.11
N PHE A 111 10.25 3.32 3.10
CA PHE A 111 11.41 2.65 2.53
C PHE A 111 11.13 2.24 1.09
N MET A 112 11.99 2.68 0.18
CA MET A 112 11.91 2.42 -1.24
C MET A 112 12.92 1.33 -1.61
N ALA A 113 12.44 0.17 -2.00
CA ALA A 113 13.28 -0.92 -2.50
C ALA A 113 13.70 -0.62 -3.95
N PRO A 114 15.01 -0.50 -4.26
CA PRO A 114 15.47 -0.27 -5.62
C PRO A 114 15.22 -1.50 -6.49
N VAL A 115 14.90 -1.28 -7.77
CA VAL A 115 14.75 -2.35 -8.76
C VAL A 115 16.12 -2.88 -9.13
N MET A 116 16.50 -3.99 -8.50
CA MET A 116 17.78 -4.65 -8.76
C MET A 116 17.68 -6.16 -8.63
N GLU A 117 18.57 -6.88 -9.31
CA GLU A 117 18.58 -8.34 -9.28
C GLU A 117 18.71 -8.88 -7.84
N SER A 118 17.97 -9.95 -7.56
CA SER A 118 17.82 -10.57 -6.25
C SER A 118 17.17 -9.70 -5.16
N GLN A 119 16.69 -8.49 -5.47
CA GLN A 119 15.85 -7.75 -4.53
C GLN A 119 14.54 -8.50 -4.30
N VAL A 120 14.20 -8.70 -3.03
CA VAL A 120 12.91 -9.25 -2.58
C VAL A 120 12.09 -8.11 -1.98
N VAL A 121 10.82 -8.04 -2.34
CA VAL A 121 9.91 -7.00 -1.87
C VAL A 121 8.57 -7.63 -1.50
N ARG A 122 8.07 -7.34 -0.30
CA ARG A 122 6.75 -7.80 0.15
C ARG A 122 5.66 -7.00 -0.56
N LEU A 123 4.64 -7.69 -1.05
CA LEU A 123 3.39 -7.10 -1.52
C LEU A 123 2.40 -7.08 -0.35
N ASN A 124 2.27 -5.93 0.30
CA ASN A 124 1.30 -5.76 1.38
C ASN A 124 -0.11 -5.59 0.83
N ASN A 125 -1.13 -5.81 1.66
CA ASN A 125 -2.54 -5.65 1.29
C ASN A 125 -3.01 -6.59 0.17
N ILE A 126 -2.38 -7.76 0.04
CA ILE A 126 -2.89 -8.83 -0.81
C ILE A 126 -3.64 -9.82 0.09
N PHE A 127 -4.97 -9.78 0.03
CA PHE A 127 -5.84 -10.56 0.89
C PHE A 127 -6.56 -11.65 0.11
N PHE A 128 -6.73 -12.80 0.77
CA PHE A 128 -7.46 -13.93 0.24
C PHE A 128 -8.60 -14.30 1.17
N LYS A 129 -9.68 -14.82 0.61
CA LYS A 129 -10.69 -15.51 1.41
C LYS A 129 -10.04 -16.69 2.12
N LYS A 130 -10.39 -16.88 3.39
CA LYS A 130 -9.74 -17.81 4.34
C LYS A 130 -9.50 -19.20 3.71
N LYS A 131 -8.23 -19.64 3.74
CA LYS A 131 -7.76 -20.93 3.18
C LYS A 131 -8.02 -21.13 1.68
N THR A 132 -8.14 -20.06 0.90
CA THR A 132 -8.32 -20.13 -0.55
C THR A 132 -7.32 -19.23 -1.28
N ALA A 133 -7.35 -19.29 -2.62
CA ALA A 133 -6.67 -18.36 -3.51
C ALA A 133 -7.63 -17.32 -4.13
N GLU A 134 -8.85 -17.20 -3.61
CA GLU A 134 -9.83 -16.19 -4.04
C GLU A 134 -9.41 -14.82 -3.48
N LEU A 135 -8.97 -13.92 -4.36
CA LEU A 135 -8.56 -12.55 -4.02
C LEU A 135 -9.76 -11.75 -3.51
N LEU A 136 -9.57 -11.04 -2.39
CA LEU A 136 -10.58 -10.11 -1.88
C LEU A 136 -10.47 -8.75 -2.59
N LYS A 137 -11.59 -8.01 -2.63
CA LYS A 137 -11.69 -6.73 -3.34
C LYS A 137 -10.67 -5.69 -2.85
N GLU A 138 -10.36 -5.74 -1.57
CA GLU A 138 -9.38 -4.92 -0.86
C GLU A 138 -7.96 -5.07 -1.44
N SER A 139 -7.69 -6.15 -2.19
CA SER A 139 -6.38 -6.41 -2.79
C SER A 139 -6.15 -5.69 -4.11
N TYR A 140 -7.22 -5.31 -4.81
CA TYR A 140 -7.10 -4.78 -6.17
C TYR A 140 -6.34 -3.44 -6.27
N PRO A 141 -6.44 -2.50 -5.31
CA PRO A 141 -5.59 -1.30 -5.32
C PRO A 141 -4.10 -1.63 -5.37
N GLU A 142 -3.61 -2.51 -4.49
CA GLU A 142 -2.20 -2.93 -4.51
C GLU A 142 -1.87 -3.71 -5.79
N LEU A 143 -2.70 -4.65 -6.20
CA LEU A 143 -2.45 -5.43 -7.42
C LEU A 143 -2.37 -4.54 -8.67
N ASN A 144 -3.19 -3.48 -8.75
CA ASN A 144 -3.13 -2.51 -9.83
C ASN A 144 -1.82 -1.71 -9.81
N ARG A 145 -1.36 -1.28 -8.64
CA ARG A 145 -0.05 -0.64 -8.49
C ARG A 145 1.08 -1.57 -8.90
N PHE A 146 1.03 -2.83 -8.47
CA PHE A 146 2.04 -3.82 -8.84
C PHE A 146 2.09 -4.06 -10.35
N VAL A 147 0.92 -4.13 -11.01
CA VAL A 147 0.83 -4.19 -12.47
C VAL A 147 1.46 -2.96 -13.12
N GLU A 148 1.20 -1.76 -12.60
CA GLU A 148 1.75 -0.54 -13.17
C GLU A 148 3.27 -0.45 -12.99
N PHE A 149 3.76 -0.87 -11.83
CA PHE A 149 5.19 -1.07 -11.61
C PHE A 149 5.81 -2.02 -12.66
N LEU A 150 5.16 -3.15 -12.95
CA LEU A 150 5.64 -4.10 -13.96
C LEU A 150 5.54 -3.56 -15.39
N LYS A 151 4.58 -2.67 -15.68
CA LYS A 151 4.46 -1.97 -16.97
C LYS A 151 5.53 -0.91 -17.18
N THR A 152 5.91 -0.19 -16.12
CA THR A 152 7.02 0.76 -16.14
C THR A 152 8.35 0.03 -16.29
N ASN A 153 8.56 -1.05 -15.54
CA ASN A 153 9.80 -1.81 -15.51
C ASN A 153 9.83 -2.95 -16.54
N LYS A 154 9.62 -2.66 -17.83
CA LYS A 154 9.44 -3.69 -18.89
C LYS A 154 10.58 -4.70 -19.05
N LYS A 155 11.79 -4.34 -18.59
CA LYS A 155 13.02 -5.12 -18.73
C LYS A 155 13.19 -6.19 -17.65
N ILE A 156 12.40 -6.16 -16.58
CA ILE A 156 12.57 -7.09 -15.46
C ILE A 156 11.76 -8.37 -15.65
N THR A 157 12.36 -9.48 -15.21
CA THR A 157 11.68 -10.76 -14.93
C THR A 157 11.62 -10.93 -13.42
N ILE A 158 10.48 -11.35 -12.89
CA ILE A 158 10.28 -11.54 -11.46
C ILE A 158 9.77 -12.95 -11.12
N GLU A 159 9.99 -13.37 -9.89
CA GLU A 159 9.28 -14.48 -9.25
C GLU A 159 8.27 -13.92 -8.25
N ILE A 160 7.02 -14.37 -8.32
CA ILE A 160 5.98 -14.07 -7.33
C ILE A 160 5.92 -15.27 -6.37
N GLY A 161 6.28 -15.01 -5.13
CA GLY A 161 6.34 -15.97 -4.04
C GLY A 161 5.17 -15.82 -3.08
N ALA A 162 4.60 -16.93 -2.63
CA ALA A 162 3.63 -16.95 -1.54
C ALA A 162 4.09 -17.87 -0.41
N HIS A 163 3.78 -17.45 0.82
CA HIS A 163 4.18 -18.11 2.05
C HIS A 163 3.00 -18.27 2.99
N THR A 164 3.01 -19.35 3.78
CA THR A 164 2.04 -19.60 4.84
C THR A 164 2.73 -19.56 6.21
N ASP A 165 1.94 -19.47 7.27
CA ASP A 165 2.41 -19.83 8.59
C ASP A 165 2.58 -21.35 8.74
N ASN A 166 2.92 -21.81 9.95
CA ASN A 166 3.13 -23.22 10.26
C ASN A 166 1.84 -24.00 10.65
N LYS A 167 0.65 -23.43 10.49
CA LYS A 167 -0.62 -24.09 10.85
C LYS A 167 -1.14 -24.93 9.68
N GLY A 168 -1.62 -26.13 9.99
CA GLY A 168 -2.18 -27.05 8.99
C GLY A 168 -1.15 -28.05 8.45
N ASP A 169 -1.55 -28.79 7.42
CA ASP A 169 -0.69 -29.76 6.77
C ASP A 169 0.35 -29.08 5.85
N LYS A 170 1.56 -29.63 5.80
CA LYS A 170 2.67 -29.05 5.03
C LYS A 170 2.41 -29.08 3.53
N ALA A 171 1.88 -30.19 3.01
CA ALA A 171 1.60 -30.35 1.59
C ALA A 171 0.40 -29.49 1.16
N GLU A 172 -0.61 -29.39 2.02
CA GLU A 172 -1.72 -28.45 1.83
C GLU A 172 -1.22 -27.00 1.79
N ASN A 173 -0.31 -26.61 2.68
CA ASN A 173 0.26 -25.25 2.71
C ASN A 173 1.09 -24.91 1.47
N VAL A 174 1.86 -25.87 0.94
CA VAL A 174 2.56 -25.70 -0.35
C VAL A 174 1.55 -25.51 -1.49
N THR A 175 0.48 -26.31 -1.51
CA THR A 175 -0.57 -26.20 -2.53
C THR A 175 -1.32 -24.87 -2.44
N LEU A 176 -1.70 -24.45 -1.23
CA LEU A 176 -2.39 -23.19 -0.98
C LEU A 176 -1.56 -21.99 -1.42
N SER A 177 -0.30 -21.91 -0.96
CA SER A 177 0.60 -20.83 -1.35
C SER A 177 0.84 -20.82 -2.86
N GLN A 178 1.04 -21.97 -3.50
CA GLN A 178 1.20 -22.03 -4.95
C GLN A 178 -0.03 -21.48 -5.68
N ASN A 179 -1.24 -21.82 -5.21
CA ASN A 179 -2.48 -21.30 -5.79
C ASN A 179 -2.64 -19.79 -5.56
N GLN A 180 -2.26 -19.27 -4.40
CA GLN A 180 -2.28 -17.84 -4.11
C GLN A 180 -1.31 -17.06 -4.99
N ALA A 181 -0.07 -17.55 -5.15
CA ALA A 181 0.91 -16.95 -6.05
C ALA A 181 0.44 -17.02 -7.52
N ASN A 182 -0.21 -18.11 -7.92
CA ASN A 182 -0.85 -18.24 -9.24
C ASN A 182 -1.97 -17.20 -9.42
N ALA A 183 -2.81 -16.96 -8.41
CA ALA A 183 -3.89 -15.98 -8.50
C ALA A 183 -3.37 -14.55 -8.74
N VAL A 184 -2.33 -14.14 -8.02
CA VAL A 184 -1.66 -12.85 -8.21
C VAL A 184 -1.04 -12.76 -9.62
N THR A 185 -0.38 -13.83 -10.06
CA THR A 185 0.24 -13.90 -11.39
C THR A 185 -0.80 -13.82 -12.52
N ASN A 186 -1.88 -14.57 -12.41
CA ASN A 186 -2.99 -14.58 -13.36
C ASN A 186 -3.65 -13.20 -13.44
N TYR A 187 -3.78 -12.51 -12.31
CA TYR A 187 -4.23 -11.12 -12.30
C TYR A 187 -3.29 -10.23 -13.12
N CYS A 188 -1.98 -10.30 -12.88
CA CYS A 188 -0.99 -9.52 -13.64
C CYS A 188 -1.07 -9.81 -15.16
N ILE A 189 -1.19 -11.09 -15.54
CA ILE A 189 -1.34 -11.51 -16.94
C ILE A 189 -2.63 -10.94 -17.53
N SER A 190 -3.75 -11.01 -16.80
CA SER A 190 -5.04 -10.45 -17.23
C SER A 190 -4.99 -8.94 -17.49
N LYS A 191 -4.03 -8.23 -16.86
CA LYS A 191 -3.78 -6.80 -17.07
C LYS A 191 -2.69 -6.49 -18.10
N GLY A 192 -2.25 -7.50 -18.85
CA GLY A 192 -1.34 -7.36 -19.99
C GLY A 192 0.14 -7.57 -19.69
N ILE A 193 0.51 -8.07 -18.50
CA ILE A 193 1.89 -8.46 -18.23
C ILE A 193 2.19 -9.79 -18.94
N LYS A 194 3.27 -9.83 -19.72
CA LYS A 194 3.66 -11.05 -20.45
C LYS A 194 4.04 -12.16 -19.46
N ALA A 195 3.52 -13.36 -19.68
CA ALA A 195 3.73 -14.51 -18.80
C ALA A 195 5.20 -14.95 -18.70
N ASP A 196 6.00 -14.73 -19.74
CA ASP A 196 7.44 -15.04 -19.74
C ASP A 196 8.25 -14.21 -18.73
N ARG A 197 7.71 -13.06 -18.30
CA ARG A 197 8.30 -12.19 -17.28
C ARG A 197 7.96 -12.61 -15.84
N LEU A 198 7.04 -13.56 -15.67
CA LEU A 198 6.50 -13.94 -14.36
C LEU A 198 6.80 -15.40 -14.07
N LYS A 199 7.58 -15.65 -13.01
CA LYS A 199 7.73 -16.96 -12.38
C LYS A 199 6.87 -17.01 -11.12
N VAL A 200 6.46 -18.20 -10.72
CA VAL A 200 5.57 -18.40 -9.58
C VAL A 200 6.11 -19.47 -8.67
N LYS A 201 6.09 -19.21 -7.36
CA LYS A 201 6.49 -20.19 -6.36
C LYS A 201 5.61 -20.16 -5.12
N GLY A 202 5.01 -21.30 -4.79
CA GLY A 202 4.46 -21.57 -3.46
C GLY A 202 5.54 -22.14 -2.56
N TYR A 203 5.90 -21.42 -1.50
CA TYR A 203 6.89 -21.88 -0.52
C TYR A 203 6.25 -22.65 0.65
N GLY A 204 4.93 -22.57 0.80
CA GLY A 204 4.24 -23.00 2.00
C GLY A 204 4.87 -22.37 3.23
N GLN A 205 5.16 -23.19 4.23
CA GLN A 205 5.74 -22.76 5.51
C GLN A 205 7.27 -22.88 5.60
N THR A 206 7.96 -23.04 4.47
CA THR A 206 9.40 -23.42 4.45
C THR A 206 10.36 -22.24 4.59
N GLN A 207 9.87 -21.01 4.46
CA GLN A 207 10.67 -19.77 4.50
C GLN A 207 10.05 -18.74 5.47
N PRO A 208 10.00 -19.06 6.79
CA PRO A 208 9.48 -18.13 7.79
C PRO A 208 10.43 -16.94 7.93
N ILE A 209 9.85 -15.74 8.11
CA ILE A 209 10.56 -14.50 8.41
C ILE A 209 10.36 -14.06 9.86
N ALA A 210 9.42 -14.67 10.57
CA ALA A 210 9.16 -14.46 11.97
C ALA A 210 8.87 -15.79 12.68
N PHE A 211 8.96 -15.80 14.01
CA PHE A 211 8.56 -16.93 14.83
C PHE A 211 7.06 -17.22 14.63
N ASN A 212 6.64 -18.48 14.77
CA ASN A 212 5.23 -18.87 14.61
C ASN A 212 4.50 -19.07 15.96
N GLU A 213 5.10 -18.60 17.04
CA GLU A 213 4.62 -18.79 18.41
C GLU A 213 3.35 -17.97 18.68
N ASP A 214 3.34 -16.71 18.26
CA ASP A 214 2.21 -15.80 18.39
C ASP A 214 1.53 -15.50 17.04
N GLU A 215 0.39 -14.81 17.10
CA GLU A 215 -0.38 -14.48 15.90
C GLU A 215 0.30 -13.43 15.03
N GLU A 216 1.07 -12.54 15.65
CA GLU A 216 1.77 -11.46 14.95
C GLU A 216 2.83 -12.04 14.00
N GLY A 217 3.69 -12.92 14.50
CA GLY A 217 4.70 -13.59 13.69
C GLY A 217 4.09 -14.53 12.64
N ARG A 218 2.97 -15.18 12.94
CA ARG A 218 2.22 -15.95 11.92
C ARG A 218 1.69 -15.06 10.80
N GLU A 219 1.14 -13.89 11.11
CA GLU A 219 0.69 -12.92 10.09
C GLU A 219 1.85 -12.36 9.26
N MET A 220 3.04 -12.19 9.85
CA MET A 220 4.24 -11.84 9.07
C MET A 220 4.61 -12.95 8.07
N ASN A 221 4.47 -14.22 8.47
CA ASN A 221 4.77 -15.36 7.61
C ASN A 221 3.75 -15.56 6.49
N ARG A 222 2.47 -15.22 6.72
CA ARG A 222 1.42 -15.20 5.69
C ARG A 222 1.60 -13.99 4.77
N ARG A 223 2.39 -14.14 3.71
CA ARG A 223 2.76 -13.03 2.83
C ARG A 223 2.88 -13.43 1.37
N ILE A 224 2.71 -12.43 0.52
CA ILE A 224 3.12 -12.46 -0.87
C ILE A 224 4.35 -11.55 -1.02
N GLU A 225 5.32 -12.00 -1.79
CA GLU A 225 6.49 -11.21 -2.15
C GLU A 225 6.79 -11.38 -3.64
N PHE A 226 7.58 -10.47 -4.19
CA PHE A 226 8.22 -10.71 -5.47
C PHE A 226 9.73 -10.58 -5.35
N LYS A 227 10.45 -11.36 -6.16
CA LYS A 227 11.90 -11.30 -6.30
C LYS A 227 12.26 -10.92 -7.73
N VAL A 228 13.11 -9.91 -7.89
CA VAL A 228 13.68 -9.59 -9.21
C VAL A 228 14.69 -10.67 -9.59
N LEU A 229 14.44 -11.39 -10.68
CA LEU A 229 15.31 -12.47 -11.14
C LEU A 229 16.39 -11.95 -12.09
N THR A 230 15.99 -11.19 -13.10
CA THR A 230 16.89 -10.65 -14.12
C THR A 230 16.44 -9.29 -14.60
N ILE A 231 17.40 -8.46 -15.02
CA ILE A 231 17.15 -7.20 -15.71
C ILE A 231 17.80 -7.28 -17.10
N LYS A 232 16.99 -7.36 -18.15
CA LYS A 232 17.50 -7.36 -19.52
C LYS A 232 18.19 -6.03 -19.79
N LYS A 233 19.47 -6.08 -20.20
CA LYS A 233 20.25 -4.90 -20.59
C LYS A 233 19.63 -4.26 -21.85
#